data_AF-A0A2V8M4Y0-F1
#
_entry.id   AF-A0A2V8M4Y0-F1
#
_cell.length_a   1.000
_cell.length_b   1.000
_cell.length_c   1.000
_cell.angle_alpha   90.00
_cell.angle_beta   90.00
_cell.angle_gamma   90.00
#
_symmetry.space_group_name_H-M   'P 1'
#
loop_
_entity.id
_entity.type
_entity.pdbx_description
1 polymer ?
#
loop_
_entity_poly.entity_id
_entity_poly.type
_entity_poly.pdbx_seq_one_letter_code
_entity_poly.pdbx_strand_id
1 'polypeptide(L)'
;MSIEPNNGILVGTWTYRSFLNDPDLSTQFNNLEFGRGNIRIDPAPMNEFKGRIYDVGWELDLKGSINYGNPFTVRFQGKGVVDGEEWIYDYVGYVIRPWPNGADQRMAMVGSIVRTIPHSSGNGGTAPAGVVCSWIAVRQDDSAT
;
A
#
# COMPACT_ATOMS: atom_id res chain seq x y z
N MET A 1 25.63 4.84 21.50
CA MET A 1 24.18 5.11 21.70
C MET A 1 23.79 6.10 20.62
N SER A 2 23.25 5.62 19.50
CA SER A 2 22.79 6.48 18.40
C SER A 2 21.48 7.16 18.82
N ILE A 3 21.44 8.48 18.67
CA ILE A 3 20.33 9.35 19.06
C ILE A 3 19.34 9.48 17.89
N GLU A 4 19.06 8.38 17.19
CA GLU A 4 18.08 8.39 16.09
C GLU A 4 16.69 8.19 16.71
N PRO A 5 15.83 9.23 16.72
CA PRO A 5 14.51 9.13 17.30
C PRO A 5 13.68 8.17 16.44
N ASN A 6 13.31 7.02 17.03
CA ASN A 6 12.35 6.06 16.49
C ASN A 6 12.65 5.56 15.07
N ASN A 7 13.51 4.53 14.95
CA ASN A 7 13.57 3.69 13.74
C ASN A 7 12.14 3.35 13.30
N GLY A 8 11.66 4.01 12.24
CA GLY A 8 10.27 3.97 11.82
C GLY A 8 9.84 2.51 11.70
N ILE A 9 8.99 2.07 12.62
CA ILE A 9 8.58 0.66 12.76
C ILE A 9 7.97 0.08 11.47
N LEU A 10 7.51 0.98 10.58
CA LEU A 10 6.94 0.66 9.27
C LEU A 10 7.95 0.71 8.11
N VAL A 11 9.15 1.27 8.32
CA VAL A 11 10.23 1.31 7.31
C VAL A 11 10.57 -0.10 6.86
N GLY A 12 10.75 -0.27 5.56
CA GLY A 12 11.02 -1.56 4.93
C GLY A 12 10.16 -1.80 3.70
N THR A 13 10.25 -3.02 3.17
CA THR A 13 9.49 -3.43 1.98
C THR A 13 8.29 -4.29 2.37
N TRP A 14 7.18 -4.04 1.70
CA TRP A 14 5.89 -4.67 1.95
C TRP A 14 5.32 -5.22 0.64
N THR A 15 4.94 -6.48 0.63
CA THR A 15 4.23 -7.10 -0.49
C THR A 15 2.80 -6.58 -0.51
N TYR A 16 2.43 -5.82 -1.53
CA TYR A 16 1.13 -5.18 -1.68
C TYR A 16 0.22 -5.95 -2.63
N ARG A 17 -1.07 -6.07 -2.27
CA ARG A 17 -2.14 -6.58 -3.13
C ARG A 17 -3.43 -5.82 -2.85
N SER A 18 -4.15 -5.44 -3.89
CA SER A 18 -5.50 -4.85 -3.80
C SER A 18 -6.54 -5.67 -4.53
N PHE A 19 -7.77 -5.55 -4.04
CA PHE A 19 -8.90 -6.38 -4.43
C PHE A 19 -10.14 -5.53 -4.67
N LEU A 20 -10.86 -5.84 -5.75
CA LEU A 20 -12.21 -5.34 -5.98
C LEU A 20 -13.12 -5.72 -4.81
N ASN A 21 -13.96 -4.79 -4.37
CA ASN A 21 -14.94 -5.01 -3.31
C ASN A 21 -16.20 -5.70 -3.86
N ASP A 22 -16.01 -6.87 -4.47
CA ASP A 22 -17.10 -7.69 -5.00
C ASP A 22 -17.73 -8.54 -3.88
N PRO A 23 -19.02 -8.35 -3.55
CA PRO A 23 -19.68 -9.15 -2.52
C PRO A 23 -20.14 -10.53 -3.02
N ASP A 24 -20.02 -10.84 -4.31
CA ASP A 24 -20.42 -12.14 -4.86
C ASP A 24 -19.44 -13.24 -4.42
N LEU A 25 -19.93 -14.15 -3.57
CA LEU A 25 -19.15 -15.27 -3.04
C LEU A 25 -18.70 -16.26 -4.13
N SER A 26 -19.36 -16.26 -5.28
CA SER A 26 -18.99 -17.13 -6.40
C SER A 26 -17.80 -16.60 -7.21
N THR A 27 -17.44 -15.33 -7.04
CA THR A 27 -16.28 -14.74 -7.71
C THR A 27 -14.99 -15.38 -7.23
N GLN A 28 -14.21 -15.93 -8.18
CA GLN A 28 -12.91 -16.51 -7.87
C GLN A 28 -11.94 -15.43 -7.40
N PHE A 29 -11.10 -15.73 -6.40
CA PHE A 29 -10.14 -14.77 -5.85
C PHE A 29 -9.22 -14.12 -6.88
N ASN A 30 -8.79 -14.85 -7.91
CA ASN A 30 -7.96 -14.28 -8.98
C ASN A 30 -8.68 -13.18 -9.79
N ASN A 31 -10.02 -13.25 -9.87
CA ASN A 31 -10.82 -12.25 -10.54
C ASN A 31 -11.07 -11.01 -9.66
N LEU A 32 -10.70 -11.07 -8.37
CA LEU A 32 -10.76 -9.92 -7.47
C LEU A 32 -9.52 -9.03 -7.60
N GLU A 33 -8.43 -9.48 -8.24
CA GLU A 33 -7.19 -8.70 -8.32
C GLU A 33 -7.43 -7.32 -8.96
N PHE A 34 -7.15 -6.27 -8.21
CA PHE A 34 -7.15 -4.89 -8.71
C PHE A 34 -5.73 -4.40 -9.03
N GLY A 35 -4.76 -4.84 -8.24
CA GLY A 35 -3.35 -4.54 -8.45
C GLY A 35 -2.45 -5.25 -7.45
N ARG A 36 -1.16 -5.35 -7.78
CA ARG A 36 -0.12 -5.94 -6.92
C ARG A 36 1.20 -5.23 -7.14
N GLY A 37 2.10 -5.32 -6.17
CA GLY A 37 3.44 -4.76 -6.28
C GLY A 37 4.15 -4.78 -4.93
N ASN A 38 5.14 -3.91 -4.78
CA ASN A 38 5.88 -3.70 -3.54
C ASN A 38 5.71 -2.25 -3.08
N ILE A 39 5.41 -2.06 -1.79
CA ILE A 39 5.52 -0.76 -1.14
C ILE A 39 6.85 -0.74 -0.39
N ARG A 40 7.74 0.20 -0.70
CA ARG A 40 8.90 0.50 0.13
C ARG A 40 8.61 1.76 0.92
N ILE A 41 8.63 1.67 2.25
CA ILE A 41 8.51 2.80 3.16
C ILE A 41 9.93 3.24 3.53
N ASP A 42 10.24 4.50 3.26
CA ASP A 42 11.56 5.09 3.48
C ASP A 42 11.61 5.81 4.84
N PRO A 43 12.81 5.96 5.44
CA PRO A 43 12.98 6.83 6.62
C PRO A 43 12.49 8.26 6.34
N ALA A 44 11.74 8.82 7.29
CA ALA A 44 11.16 10.16 7.22
C ALA A 44 10.97 10.73 8.63
N PRO A 45 10.75 12.05 8.78
CA PRO A 45 10.36 12.65 10.05
C PRO A 45 9.16 11.98 10.69
N MET A 46 9.01 12.14 12.02
CA MET A 46 7.89 11.58 12.75
C MET A 46 6.54 12.02 12.15
N ASN A 47 5.61 11.08 12.07
CA ASN A 47 4.27 11.23 11.48
C ASN A 47 4.23 11.46 9.96
N GLU A 48 5.36 11.42 9.26
CA GLU A 48 5.37 11.46 7.80
C GLU A 48 5.39 10.06 7.20
N PHE A 49 4.57 9.85 6.17
CA PHE A 49 4.64 8.67 5.31
C PHE A 49 5.38 9.08 4.03
N LYS A 50 6.48 8.39 3.73
CA LYS A 50 7.25 8.58 2.51
C LYS A 50 7.69 7.23 1.97
N GLY A 51 7.69 7.07 0.66
CA GLY A 51 8.17 5.86 0.04
C GLY A 51 7.80 5.80 -1.43
N ARG A 52 7.68 4.58 -1.93
CA ARG A 52 7.23 4.30 -3.30
C ARG A 52 6.43 3.00 -3.36
N ILE A 53 5.56 2.88 -4.34
CA ILE A 53 4.91 1.63 -4.73
C ILE A 53 5.32 1.29 -6.16
N TYR A 54 5.75 0.06 -6.41
CA TYR A 54 6.35 -0.32 -7.69
C TYR A 54 6.25 -1.81 -7.97
N ASP A 55 6.36 -2.14 -9.26
CA ASP A 55 6.67 -3.48 -9.76
C ASP A 55 7.47 -3.32 -11.08
N VAL A 56 7.69 -4.40 -11.81
CA VAL A 56 8.35 -4.34 -13.13
C VAL A 56 7.58 -3.40 -14.06
N GLY A 57 8.25 -2.32 -14.49
CA GLY A 57 7.75 -1.40 -15.51
C GLY A 57 6.96 -0.19 -15.01
N TRP A 58 6.67 -0.09 -13.71
CA TRP A 58 5.95 1.07 -13.17
C TRP A 58 6.33 1.38 -11.72
N GLU A 59 6.24 2.66 -11.35
CA GLU A 59 6.53 3.14 -10.00
C GLU A 59 5.73 4.43 -9.74
N LEU A 60 5.21 4.57 -8.51
CA LEU A 60 4.59 5.80 -8.02
C LEU A 60 5.30 6.23 -6.72
N ASP A 61 5.59 7.51 -6.60
CA ASP A 61 6.04 8.13 -5.35
C ASP A 61 4.89 8.16 -4.35
N LEU A 62 5.18 7.81 -3.09
CA LEU A 62 4.22 7.84 -2.00
C LEU A 62 4.53 8.97 -1.03
N LYS A 63 3.51 9.77 -0.70
CA LYS A 63 3.61 10.84 0.30
C LYS A 63 2.34 10.94 1.14
N GLY A 64 2.49 11.13 2.44
CA GLY A 64 1.36 11.23 3.36
C GLY A 64 1.77 11.34 4.82
N SER A 65 0.94 10.77 5.70
CA SER A 65 1.15 10.79 7.14
C SER A 65 0.94 9.43 7.80
N ILE A 66 1.56 9.27 8.96
CA ILE A 66 1.42 8.16 9.89
C ILE A 66 0.88 8.71 11.20
N ASN A 67 -0.14 8.07 11.78
CA ASN A 67 -0.57 8.31 13.15
C ASN A 67 -0.22 7.08 13.98
N TYR A 68 0.68 7.24 14.95
CA TYR A 68 1.15 6.17 15.84
C TYR A 68 0.17 5.86 17.01
N GLY A 69 -1.13 5.91 16.76
CA GLY A 69 -2.20 5.59 17.71
C GLY A 69 -2.41 4.09 17.94
N ASN A 70 -3.62 3.71 18.38
CA ASN A 70 -4.00 2.30 18.48
C ASN A 70 -5.31 2.04 17.71
N PRO A 71 -5.26 1.45 16.49
CA PRO A 71 -4.07 0.99 15.75
C PRO A 71 -3.27 2.16 15.14
N PHE A 72 -2.08 1.88 14.59
CA PHE A 72 -1.41 2.83 13.72
C PHE A 72 -2.23 3.01 12.44
N THR A 73 -2.36 4.25 11.97
CA THR A 73 -3.03 4.54 10.71
C THR A 73 -2.07 5.25 9.75
N VAL A 74 -2.25 4.98 8.46
CA VAL A 74 -1.52 5.65 7.38
C VAL A 74 -2.53 6.27 6.41
N ARG A 75 -2.26 7.49 5.96
CA ARG A 75 -3.02 8.16 4.90
C ARG A 75 -2.02 8.76 3.93
N PHE A 76 -2.02 8.30 2.68
CA PHE A 76 -1.03 8.72 1.70
C PHE A 76 -1.60 8.73 0.29
N GLN A 77 -0.94 9.46 -0.59
CA GLN A 77 -1.21 9.48 -2.02
C GLN A 77 -0.02 8.85 -2.76
N GLY A 78 -0.34 8.01 -3.74
CA GLY A 78 0.62 7.53 -4.74
C GLY A 78 0.47 8.34 -6.03
N LYS A 79 1.58 8.87 -6.54
CA LYS A 79 1.62 9.66 -7.77
C LYS A 79 2.81 9.29 -8.64
N GLY A 80 2.62 9.16 -9.94
CA GLY A 80 3.69 8.91 -10.90
C GLY A 80 3.22 9.03 -12.34
N VAL A 81 4.16 8.87 -13.28
CA VAL A 81 3.86 8.79 -14.71
C VAL A 81 4.21 7.38 -15.18
N VAL A 82 3.22 6.67 -15.73
CA VAL A 82 3.35 5.31 -16.23
C VAL A 82 2.90 5.31 -17.68
N ASP A 83 3.77 4.86 -18.59
CA ASP A 83 3.52 4.85 -20.04
C ASP A 83 3.05 6.22 -20.61
N GLY A 84 3.58 7.31 -20.05
CA GLY A 84 3.25 8.68 -20.46
C GLY A 84 1.95 9.24 -19.85
N GLU A 85 1.25 8.47 -19.02
CA GLU A 85 0.03 8.91 -18.35
C GLU A 85 0.25 9.13 -16.85
N GLU A 86 -0.39 10.16 -16.30
CA GLU A 86 -0.37 10.40 -14.87
C GLU A 86 -1.27 9.40 -14.14
N TRP A 87 -0.74 8.78 -13.09
CA TRP A 87 -1.46 7.88 -12.21
C TRP A 87 -1.50 8.51 -10.81
N ILE A 88 -2.71 8.68 -10.25
CA ILE A 88 -2.91 9.20 -8.88
C ILE A 88 -3.92 8.32 -8.15
N TYR A 89 -3.53 7.90 -6.95
CA TYR A 89 -4.32 7.06 -6.06
C TYR A 89 -4.23 7.56 -4.62
N ASP A 90 -5.35 7.62 -3.91
CA ASP A 90 -5.37 7.93 -2.47
C ASP A 90 -5.62 6.67 -1.64
N TYR A 91 -4.89 6.53 -0.55
CA TYR A 91 -4.87 5.36 0.31
C TYR A 91 -5.20 5.73 1.76
N VAL A 92 -5.95 4.88 2.44
CA VAL A 92 -5.99 4.80 3.90
C VAL A 92 -5.63 3.38 4.32
N GLY A 93 -4.85 3.22 5.38
CA GLY A 93 -4.45 1.92 5.91
C GLY A 93 -4.37 1.90 7.43
N TYR A 94 -4.45 0.69 7.97
CA TYR A 94 -4.43 0.37 9.39
C TYR A 94 -3.46 -0.78 9.63
N VAL A 95 -2.54 -0.60 10.57
CA VAL A 95 -1.59 -1.66 10.95
C VAL A 95 -2.30 -2.66 11.86
N ILE A 96 -2.29 -3.93 11.47
CA ILE A 96 -2.85 -5.02 12.25
C ILE A 96 -1.95 -5.27 13.46
N ARG A 97 -2.55 -5.26 14.65
CA ARG A 97 -1.86 -5.58 15.89
C ARG A 97 -1.59 -7.09 15.97
N PRO A 98 -0.44 -7.51 16.51
CA PRO A 98 -0.19 -8.92 16.75
C PRO A 98 -1.20 -9.45 17.79
N TRP A 99 -1.68 -10.66 17.57
CA TRP A 99 -2.51 -11.41 18.50
C TRP A 99 -1.65 -12.00 19.63
N PRO A 100 -2.07 -11.94 20.90
CA PRO A 100 -1.31 -12.54 22.01
C PRO A 100 -1.07 -14.05 21.86
N ASN A 101 -1.96 -14.75 21.15
CA ASN A 101 -1.92 -16.19 20.91
C ASN A 101 -1.55 -16.56 19.46
N GLY A 102 -1.02 -15.62 18.66
CA GLY A 102 -0.69 -15.90 17.27
C GLY A 102 0.70 -16.53 17.12
N ALA A 103 0.81 -17.50 16.21
CA ALA A 103 2.07 -18.11 15.79
C ALA A 103 2.60 -17.44 14.51
N ASP A 104 3.93 -17.31 14.39
CA ASP A 104 4.65 -16.85 13.18
C ASP A 104 4.05 -15.60 12.50
N GLN A 105 3.60 -14.65 13.31
CA GLN A 105 2.88 -13.48 12.83
C GLN A 105 3.82 -12.52 12.08
N ARG A 106 3.46 -12.20 10.83
CA ARG A 106 4.09 -11.11 10.07
C ARG A 106 3.27 -9.84 10.24
N MET A 107 3.97 -8.70 10.32
CA MET A 107 3.29 -7.41 10.35
C MET A 107 2.51 -7.20 9.04
N ALA A 108 1.26 -6.78 9.17
CA ALA A 108 0.38 -6.53 8.04
C ALA A 108 -0.32 -5.18 8.20
N MET A 109 -0.60 -4.55 7.07
CA MET A 109 -1.51 -3.42 6.95
C MET A 109 -2.68 -3.83 6.06
N VAL A 110 -3.86 -3.33 6.39
CA VAL A 110 -5.05 -3.46 5.54
C VAL A 110 -5.69 -2.09 5.36
N GLY A 111 -6.41 -1.89 4.27
CA GLY A 111 -6.97 -0.57 4.01
C GLY A 111 -7.85 -0.47 2.79
N SER A 112 -8.09 0.78 2.39
CA SER A 112 -8.81 1.14 1.17
C SER A 112 -7.95 2.02 0.27
N ILE A 113 -8.13 1.86 -1.03
CA ILE A 113 -7.52 2.65 -2.09
C ILE A 113 -8.65 3.19 -2.99
N VAL A 114 -8.50 4.41 -3.47
CA VAL A 114 -9.34 4.97 -4.54
C VAL A 114 -8.46 5.44 -5.69
N ARG A 115 -8.88 5.15 -6.92
CA ARG A 115 -8.29 5.78 -8.11
C ARG A 115 -8.74 7.24 -8.18
N THR A 116 -7.82 8.19 -8.03
CA THR A 116 -8.15 9.62 -7.94
C THR A 116 -8.43 10.22 -9.32
N ILE A 117 -7.68 9.82 -10.35
CA ILE A 117 -7.88 10.27 -11.74
C ILE A 117 -8.00 9.08 -12.70
N PRO A 118 -8.76 9.19 -13.81
CA PRO A 118 -8.83 8.12 -14.78
C PRO A 118 -7.52 8.01 -15.56
N HIS A 119 -7.24 6.81 -16.08
CA HIS A 119 -6.12 6.56 -17.00
C HIS A 119 -6.48 5.41 -17.96
N SER A 120 -5.64 5.11 -18.93
CA SER A 120 -5.83 3.98 -19.84
C SER A 120 -5.76 2.64 -19.11
N SER A 121 -6.63 1.70 -19.47
CA SER A 121 -6.65 0.34 -18.92
C SER A 121 -5.73 -0.57 -19.73
N GLY A 122 -4.98 -1.45 -19.06
CA GLY A 122 -4.13 -2.45 -19.73
C GLY A 122 -4.89 -3.46 -20.59
N ASN A 123 -6.21 -3.60 -20.37
CA ASN A 123 -7.09 -4.46 -21.19
C ASN A 123 -7.83 -3.67 -22.29
N GLY A 124 -7.42 -2.44 -22.56
CA GLY A 124 -8.10 -1.51 -23.45
C GLY A 124 -9.21 -0.72 -22.73
N GLY A 125 -9.51 0.47 -23.27
CA GLY A 125 -10.48 1.40 -22.68
C GLY A 125 -9.91 2.24 -21.53
N THR A 126 -10.81 2.79 -20.71
CA THR A 126 -10.46 3.69 -19.61
C THR A 126 -10.68 3.01 -18.27
N ALA A 127 -9.70 3.10 -17.39
CA ALA A 127 -9.82 2.79 -15.98
C ALA A 127 -10.40 4.03 -15.24
N PRO A 128 -11.68 4.04 -14.82
CA PRO A 128 -12.34 5.26 -14.38
C PRO A 128 -11.89 5.71 -12.98
N ALA A 129 -11.86 7.01 -12.72
CA ALA A 129 -11.68 7.54 -11.37
C ALA A 129 -12.83 7.13 -10.43
N GLY A 130 -12.58 7.20 -9.13
CA GLY A 130 -13.56 6.92 -8.08
C GLY A 130 -13.77 5.44 -7.78
N VAL A 131 -13.11 4.52 -8.50
CA VAL A 131 -13.15 3.10 -8.15
C VAL A 131 -12.44 2.90 -6.81
N VAL A 132 -13.17 2.36 -5.83
CA VAL A 132 -12.70 2.09 -4.47
C VAL A 132 -12.52 0.59 -4.29
N CYS A 133 -11.35 0.20 -3.81
CA CYS A 133 -10.96 -1.18 -3.56
C CYS A 133 -10.42 -1.34 -2.13
N SER A 134 -10.33 -2.57 -1.67
CA SER A 134 -9.59 -2.94 -0.46
C SER A 134 -8.16 -3.32 -0.80
N TRP A 135 -7.24 -3.24 0.16
CA TRP A 135 -5.87 -3.70 -0.02
C TRP A 135 -5.27 -4.30 1.25
N ILE A 136 -4.26 -5.13 1.06
CA ILE A 136 -3.38 -5.67 2.09
C ILE A 136 -1.92 -5.41 1.72
N ALA A 137 -1.08 -5.18 2.72
CA ALA A 137 0.36 -5.17 2.56
C ALA A 137 1.01 -5.96 3.70
N VAL A 138 1.90 -6.90 3.38
CA VAL A 138 2.57 -7.76 4.36
C VAL A 138 4.06 -7.49 4.34
N ARG A 139 4.66 -7.25 5.51
CA ARG A 139 6.09 -6.95 5.63
C ARG A 139 6.95 -8.11 5.15
N GLN A 140 7.86 -7.82 4.23
CA GLN A 140 8.89 -8.75 3.78
C GLN A 140 10.00 -8.86 4.83
N ASP A 141 10.77 -9.94 4.77
CA ASP A 141 12.01 -10.01 5.55
C ASP A 141 12.98 -8.97 5.01
N ASP A 142 13.66 -8.27 5.91
CA ASP A 142 14.76 -7.41 5.53
C ASP A 142 15.82 -8.32 4.89
N SER A 143 16.18 -8.09 3.62
CA SER A 143 17.21 -8.88 2.96
C SER A 143 18.45 -8.88 3.84
N ALA A 144 18.92 -10.06 4.26
CA ALA A 144 20.17 -10.18 4.98
C ALA A 144 21.27 -9.51 4.13
N THR A 145 21.81 -8.41 4.65
CA THR A 145 23.00 -7.75 4.09
C THR A 145 24.22 -8.62 4.30
#